data_AF-A0A143B4P6-F1
#
_entry.id   AF-A0A143B4P6-F1
#
_cell.length_a   1.000
_cell.length_b   1.000
_cell.length_c   1.000
_cell.angle_alpha   90.00
_cell.angle_beta   90.00
_cell.angle_gamma   90.00
#
_symmetry.space_group_name_H-M   'P 1'
#
loop_
_entity.id
_entity.type
_entity.pdbx_description
1 polymer ?
#
loop_
_entity_poly.entity_id
_entity_poly.type
_entity_poly.pdbx_seq_one_letter_code
_entity_poly.pdbx_strand_id
1 'polypeptide(L)'
;MPRFPLMLLLLALATACAPVQVPVPGDDCLALLRAVDQAVVASGCRNAAYFPIPEAPYLRTSRFWASFGQRDLTATEFRSYAAELRRLDREARTAELSCLAQQATPTSAGENAATSLVPGSEACAEQLLTEALIAPDTLRATLRTTRVPDDYRTWRRVVGLYPLVSLPVAMAVANAYDDRRDWYRQELQQWLEKGTWQTGAPAAGPPAPAAEVARRLAGASANPLKVPLPDREDAWWLAANFAPLFIQQQENNRDRWGRVERSATGFTIDPERPLVYWYWDHLFRGTEPLLRLNYVTWYPERSGGDTPWIERGAYDGLTVGITLAADGRPLLVQTMNNCGCYHQFFPGGQLPPPRPLPFAPDPLVPQQLPETGPGERLAVYITTGWHQVIRLAAHPAPPAATGYGLADYSDLEQLPGPEGGRPSLFNSAGILPGSERIERGLFFSLGIPSVGSMRQRGHQPITLLGREHYDDPQLLDRTFGGE
;
A
#
# COMPACT_ATOMS: atom_id res chain seq x y z
N MET A 1 -38.94 42.61 32.47
CA MET A 1 -38.56 41.45 31.62
C MET A 1 -38.08 42.00 30.29
N PRO A 2 -36.75 42.02 30.05
CA PRO A 2 -36.20 42.69 28.88
C PRO A 2 -36.29 41.79 27.64
N ARG A 3 -36.64 42.42 26.52
CA ARG A 3 -36.64 41.86 25.17
C ARG A 3 -35.19 41.81 24.66
N PHE A 4 -34.71 40.64 24.26
CA PHE A 4 -33.46 40.50 23.50
C PHE A 4 -33.78 40.43 21.99
N PRO A 5 -33.09 41.21 21.13
CA PRO A 5 -33.36 41.20 19.70
C PRO A 5 -32.59 40.08 18.99
N LEU A 6 -33.29 39.48 18.04
CA LEU A 6 -32.80 38.59 17.00
C LEU A 6 -32.06 39.44 15.96
N MET A 7 -30.72 39.47 15.98
CA MET A 7 -29.91 40.06 14.90
C MET A 7 -28.56 39.37 14.75
N LEU A 8 -28.33 38.90 13.52
CA LEU A 8 -27.06 38.54 12.87
C LEU A 8 -26.18 37.44 13.49
N LEU A 9 -26.16 36.29 12.83
CA LEU A 9 -24.89 35.75 12.32
C LEU A 9 -25.12 34.86 11.07
N LEU A 10 -25.50 35.49 9.97
CA LEU A 10 -25.29 34.97 8.61
C LEU A 10 -23.85 35.34 8.21
N LEU A 11 -22.87 34.57 8.69
CA LEU A 11 -21.50 34.55 8.17
C LEU A 11 -21.30 33.19 7.49
N ALA A 12 -22.01 33.03 6.38
CA ALA A 12 -21.85 31.92 5.47
C ALA A 12 -20.76 32.25 4.43
N LEU A 13 -19.69 31.45 4.46
CA LEU A 13 -19.02 30.90 3.28
C LEU A 13 -18.49 31.91 2.25
N ALA A 14 -17.44 32.63 2.64
CA ALA A 14 -16.40 33.06 1.71
C ALA A 14 -15.06 32.51 2.22
N THR A 15 -14.85 31.19 2.12
CA THR A 15 -13.49 30.65 2.11
C THR A 15 -12.88 31.05 0.77
N ALA A 16 -12.35 32.27 0.70
CA ALA A 16 -11.44 32.64 -0.36
C ALA A 16 -10.29 31.62 -0.34
N CYS A 17 -10.06 30.93 -1.45
CA CYS A 17 -8.82 30.19 -1.66
C CYS A 17 -7.69 31.21 -1.60
N ALA A 18 -7.03 31.32 -0.45
CA ALA A 18 -5.77 32.03 -0.38
C ALA A 18 -4.81 31.34 -1.36
N PRO A 19 -4.07 32.11 -2.18
CA PRO A 19 -3.10 31.52 -3.10
C PRO A 19 -2.10 30.67 -2.30
N VAL A 20 -1.80 29.47 -2.79
CA VAL A 20 -0.81 28.58 -2.18
C VAL A 20 0.54 29.29 -2.20
N GLN A 21 1.02 29.69 -1.02
CA GLN A 21 2.34 30.28 -0.87
C GLN A 21 3.38 29.16 -0.87
N VAL A 22 4.16 29.10 -1.93
CA VAL A 22 5.31 28.18 -2.04
C VAL A 22 6.45 28.71 -1.15
N PRO A 23 6.98 27.91 -0.20
CA PRO A 23 8.12 28.33 0.61
C PRO A 23 9.33 28.66 -0.26
N VAL A 24 10.08 29.69 0.12
CA VAL A 24 11.31 30.10 -0.57
C VAL A 24 12.52 29.55 0.20
N PRO A 25 13.46 28.86 -0.46
CA PRO A 25 14.71 28.43 0.19
C PRO A 25 15.49 29.60 0.79
N GLY A 26 15.98 29.43 2.03
CA GLY A 26 16.85 30.36 2.76
C GLY A 26 17.81 29.59 3.67
N ASP A 27 18.59 30.28 4.51
CA ASP A 27 19.67 29.67 5.30
C ASP A 27 19.18 28.75 6.45
N ASP A 28 17.94 28.93 6.92
CA ASP A 28 17.35 28.07 7.96
C ASP A 28 16.66 26.86 7.34
N CYS A 29 17.42 25.76 7.22
CA CYS A 29 16.93 24.52 6.64
C CYS A 29 15.79 23.87 7.42
N LEU A 30 15.75 24.01 8.74
CA LEU A 30 14.67 23.44 9.54
C LEU A 30 13.37 24.23 9.34
N ALA A 31 13.46 25.55 9.28
CA ALA A 31 12.31 26.41 8.95
C ALA A 31 11.79 26.13 7.54
N LEU A 32 12.69 25.95 6.55
CA LEU A 32 12.29 25.61 5.18
C LEU A 32 11.48 24.30 5.13
N LEU A 33 12.00 23.21 5.70
CA LEU A 33 11.31 21.92 5.65
C LEU A 33 9.97 21.93 6.38
N ARG A 34 9.87 22.65 7.51
CA ARG A 34 8.60 22.84 8.23
C ARG A 34 7.59 23.65 7.41
N ALA A 35 8.02 24.71 6.74
CA ALA A 35 7.16 25.50 5.86
C ALA A 35 6.67 24.66 4.67
N VAL A 36 7.53 23.83 4.09
CA VAL A 36 7.16 22.86 3.05
C VAL A 36 6.11 21.88 3.58
N ASP A 37 6.35 21.25 4.72
CA ASP A 37 5.40 20.28 5.28
C ASP A 37 4.03 20.89 5.57
N GLN A 38 3.99 22.14 6.03
CA GLN A 38 2.75 22.90 6.23
C GLN A 38 2.04 23.19 4.91
N ALA A 39 2.77 23.67 3.89
CA ALA A 39 2.20 23.91 2.57
C ALA A 39 1.63 22.63 1.95
N VAL A 40 2.37 21.51 2.03
CA VAL A 40 1.94 20.19 1.55
C VAL A 40 0.60 19.77 2.19
N VAL A 41 0.47 19.95 3.51
CA VAL A 41 -0.76 19.60 4.22
C VAL A 41 -1.91 20.52 3.84
N ALA A 42 -1.66 21.83 3.77
CA ALA A 42 -2.67 22.83 3.42
C ALA A 42 -3.22 22.64 1.99
N SER A 43 -2.36 22.21 1.06
CA SER A 43 -2.70 21.94 -0.34
C SER A 43 -3.24 20.53 -0.60
N GLY A 44 -3.37 19.69 0.43
CA GLY A 44 -3.82 18.30 0.27
C GLY A 44 -2.86 17.43 -0.56
N CYS A 45 -1.60 17.85 -0.71
CA CYS A 45 -0.58 17.20 -1.54
C CYS A 45 0.15 16.05 -0.83
N ARG A 46 -0.09 15.85 0.48
CA ARG A 46 0.60 14.86 1.33
C ARG A 46 0.54 13.47 0.69
N ASN A 47 1.71 12.90 0.42
CA ASN A 47 1.84 11.48 0.08
C ASN A 47 1.87 10.69 1.39
N ALA A 48 0.89 9.80 1.59
CA ALA A 48 0.70 9.10 2.85
C ALA A 48 1.49 7.78 2.95
N ALA A 49 2.13 7.31 1.87
CA ALA A 49 2.86 6.03 1.87
C ALA A 49 3.93 5.91 2.98
N TYR A 50 4.55 7.03 3.36
CA TYR A 50 5.56 7.09 4.42
C TYR A 50 5.24 8.16 5.47
N PHE A 51 5.57 7.87 6.72
CA PHE A 51 5.17 8.65 7.88
C PHE A 51 6.25 9.66 8.26
N PRO A 52 5.94 10.96 8.34
CA PRO A 52 6.88 11.99 8.80
C PRO A 52 7.25 11.79 10.27
N ILE A 53 8.51 12.11 10.60
CA ILE A 53 9.02 12.13 11.97
C ILE A 53 9.03 13.61 12.42
N PRO A 54 8.10 14.05 13.29
CA PRO A 54 7.91 15.48 13.58
C PRO A 54 9.18 16.21 14.07
N GLU A 55 9.99 15.54 14.88
CA GLU A 55 11.24 16.07 15.43
C GLU A 55 12.41 16.00 14.43
N ALA A 56 12.26 15.28 13.32
CA ALA A 56 13.25 15.14 12.26
C ALA A 56 12.55 15.24 10.87
N PRO A 57 12.09 16.44 10.46
CA PRO A 57 11.27 16.63 9.25
C PRO A 57 12.01 16.29 7.93
N TYR A 58 13.31 16.03 8.00
CA TYR A 58 14.13 15.52 6.90
C TYR A 58 14.10 13.97 6.79
N LEU A 59 13.31 13.27 7.61
CA LEU A 59 13.18 11.81 7.63
C LEU A 59 11.72 11.36 7.63
N ARG A 60 11.48 10.21 7.01
CA ARG A 60 10.23 9.46 7.07
C ARG A 60 10.48 8.01 7.34
N THR A 61 9.48 7.32 7.86
CA THR A 61 9.55 5.89 8.17
C THR A 61 8.36 5.13 7.58
N SER A 62 8.50 3.81 7.49
CA SER A 62 7.40 2.86 7.38
C SER A 62 7.26 2.06 8.68
N ARG A 63 6.26 1.16 8.79
CA ARG A 63 6.15 0.26 9.96
C ARG A 63 7.37 -0.65 10.11
N PHE A 64 7.89 -1.16 8.99
CA PHE A 64 9.12 -1.94 8.95
C PHE A 64 10.31 -1.15 9.48
N TRP A 65 10.56 0.04 8.94
CA TRP A 65 11.72 0.84 9.34
C TRP A 65 11.62 1.36 10.78
N ALA A 66 10.41 1.68 11.26
CA ALA A 66 10.22 2.10 12.64
C ALA A 66 10.62 1.00 13.66
N SER A 67 10.57 -0.27 13.26
CA SER A 67 11.01 -1.38 14.10
C SER A 67 12.53 -1.38 14.35
N PHE A 68 13.33 -0.82 13.44
CA PHE A 68 14.79 -0.71 13.61
C PHE A 68 15.17 0.31 14.68
N GLY A 69 14.34 1.33 14.91
CA GLY A 69 14.56 2.32 15.96
C GLY A 69 14.72 1.70 17.34
N GLN A 70 14.14 0.52 17.58
CA GLN A 70 14.19 -0.18 18.87
C GLN A 70 15.36 -1.15 19.01
N ARG A 71 16.12 -1.37 17.93
CA ARG A 71 17.25 -2.31 17.92
C ARG A 71 18.52 -1.62 18.40
N ASP A 72 19.42 -2.41 18.98
CA ASP A 72 20.77 -1.95 19.33
C ASP A 72 21.67 -1.97 18.10
N LEU A 73 21.57 -0.90 17.31
CA LEU A 73 22.37 -0.71 16.09
C LEU A 73 23.76 -0.15 16.41
N THR A 74 24.79 -0.76 15.83
CA THR A 74 26.16 -0.23 15.74
C THR A 74 26.17 1.14 15.05
N ALA A 75 27.29 1.87 15.14
CA ALA A 75 27.40 3.17 14.48
C ALA A 75 27.21 3.08 12.96
N THR A 76 27.73 2.03 12.32
CA THR A 76 27.60 1.81 10.88
C THR A 76 26.16 1.46 10.50
N GLU A 77 25.53 0.54 11.22
CA GLU A 77 24.12 0.19 11.01
C GLU A 77 23.20 1.39 11.21
N PHE A 78 23.43 2.19 12.25
CA PHE A 78 22.64 3.38 12.51
C PHE A 78 22.72 4.41 11.38
N ARG A 79 23.92 4.62 10.80
CA ARG A 79 24.09 5.49 9.62
C ARG A 79 23.32 4.95 8.41
N SER A 80 23.41 3.64 8.15
CA SER A 80 22.63 3.01 7.07
C SER A 80 21.13 3.12 7.31
N TYR A 81 20.67 2.95 8.55
CA TYR A 81 19.26 3.09 8.91
C TYR A 81 18.76 4.52 8.67
N ALA A 82 19.51 5.53 9.12
CA ALA A 82 19.16 6.93 8.89
C ALA A 82 19.12 7.28 7.38
N ALA A 83 20.02 6.69 6.58
CA ALA A 83 20.02 6.85 5.13
C ALA A 83 18.75 6.26 4.47
N GLU A 84 18.25 5.12 4.95
CA GLU A 84 16.98 4.57 4.46
C GLU A 84 15.79 5.48 4.82
N LEU A 85 15.73 6.02 6.04
CA LEU A 85 14.68 6.97 6.41
C LEU A 85 14.71 8.26 5.57
N ARG A 86 15.91 8.72 5.19
CA ARG A 86 16.11 9.85 4.26
C ARG A 86 15.64 9.48 2.85
N ARG A 87 15.94 8.27 2.38
CA ARG A 87 15.47 7.76 1.07
C ARG A 87 13.94 7.76 0.99
N LEU A 88 13.25 7.30 2.04
CA LEU A 88 11.78 7.32 2.10
C LEU A 88 11.21 8.75 2.09
N ASP A 89 11.84 9.67 2.82
CA ASP A 89 11.42 11.07 2.78
C ASP A 89 11.64 11.69 1.40
N ARG A 90 12.80 11.46 0.76
CA ARG A 90 13.06 11.93 -0.61
C ARG A 90 11.98 11.45 -1.57
N GLU A 91 11.68 10.15 -1.56
CA GLU A 91 10.67 9.54 -2.43
C GLU A 91 9.30 10.22 -2.28
N ALA A 92 8.79 10.33 -1.06
CA ALA A 92 7.48 10.95 -0.82
C ALA A 92 7.51 12.48 -1.05
N ARG A 93 8.58 13.17 -0.64
CA ARG A 93 8.70 14.63 -0.75
C ARG A 93 8.81 15.07 -2.20
N THR A 94 9.47 14.32 -3.08
CA THR A 94 9.49 14.63 -4.52
C THR A 94 8.08 14.67 -5.10
N ALA A 95 7.22 13.70 -4.76
CA ALA A 95 5.82 13.68 -5.20
C ALA A 95 5.03 14.88 -4.65
N GLU A 96 5.20 15.18 -3.36
CA GLU A 96 4.51 16.28 -2.69
C GLU A 96 4.91 17.66 -3.25
N LEU A 97 6.20 17.87 -3.50
CA LEU A 97 6.71 19.10 -4.09
C LEU A 97 6.26 19.27 -5.54
N SER A 98 6.19 18.18 -6.31
CA SER A 98 5.60 18.21 -7.66
C SER A 98 4.13 18.64 -7.60
N CYS A 99 3.35 18.15 -6.64
CA CYS A 99 1.96 18.57 -6.43
C CYS A 99 1.86 20.05 -6.03
N LEU A 100 2.71 20.53 -5.11
CA LEU A 100 2.73 21.93 -4.70
C LEU A 100 3.08 22.89 -5.84
N ALA A 101 4.09 22.55 -6.63
CA ALA A 101 4.53 23.37 -7.76
C ALA A 101 3.38 23.62 -8.78
N GLN A 102 2.45 22.69 -8.90
CA GLN A 102 1.30 22.80 -9.81
C GLN A 102 0.17 23.65 -9.26
N GLN A 103 -0.01 23.67 -7.93
CA GLN A 103 -1.01 24.53 -7.29
C GLN A 103 -0.51 25.97 -7.09
N ALA A 104 0.77 26.22 -7.34
CA ALA A 104 1.35 27.55 -7.27
C ALA A 104 0.73 28.48 -8.33
N THR A 105 0.49 29.74 -7.98
CA THR A 105 0.02 30.73 -8.95
C THR A 105 1.15 31.08 -9.93
N PRO A 106 0.91 31.04 -11.26
CA PRO A 106 1.92 31.38 -12.26
C PRO A 106 2.26 32.88 -12.16
N THR A 107 3.28 33.16 -11.35
CA THR A 107 3.94 34.44 -11.22
C THR A 107 5.42 34.19 -11.39
N SER A 108 6.16 35.12 -11.98
CA SER A 108 7.61 34.94 -12.20
C SER A 108 8.39 34.64 -10.91
N ALA A 109 7.93 35.17 -9.76
CA ALA A 109 8.48 34.84 -8.45
C ALA A 109 8.07 33.42 -7.97
N GLY A 110 6.83 33.00 -8.20
CA GLY A 110 6.32 31.67 -7.86
C GLY A 110 6.91 30.54 -8.71
N GLU A 111 7.16 30.78 -10.01
CA GLU A 111 7.79 29.82 -10.92
C GLU A 111 9.26 29.55 -10.56
N ASN A 112 10.01 30.60 -10.22
CA ASN A 112 11.39 30.48 -9.75
C ASN A 112 11.49 29.80 -8.37
N ALA A 113 10.55 30.10 -7.47
CA ALA A 113 10.45 29.42 -6.17
C ALA A 113 10.11 27.94 -6.33
N ALA A 114 9.14 27.57 -7.17
CA ALA A 114 8.77 26.18 -7.44
C ALA A 114 9.93 25.37 -8.05
N THR A 115 10.68 25.98 -8.97
CA THR A 115 11.83 25.33 -9.64
C THR A 115 13.01 25.09 -8.69
N SER A 116 13.23 25.98 -7.72
CA SER A 116 14.31 25.86 -6.73
C SER A 116 13.92 25.08 -5.47
N LEU A 117 12.63 24.85 -5.23
CA LEU A 117 12.14 24.23 -4.00
C LEU A 117 12.56 22.77 -3.86
N VAL A 118 12.53 21.98 -4.93
CA VAL A 118 12.97 20.57 -4.92
C VAL A 118 14.46 20.45 -4.57
N PRO A 119 15.40 21.04 -5.34
CA PRO A 119 16.82 20.95 -5.00
C PRO A 119 17.16 21.63 -3.67
N GLY A 120 16.50 22.73 -3.30
CA GLY A 120 16.70 23.40 -2.01
C GLY A 120 16.24 22.56 -0.82
N SER A 121 15.07 21.93 -0.91
CA SER A 121 14.57 21.03 0.14
C SER A 121 15.46 19.81 0.31
N GLU A 122 15.96 19.25 -0.80
CA GLU A 122 16.88 18.10 -0.75
C GLU A 122 18.21 18.47 -0.10
N ALA A 123 18.83 19.58 -0.52
CA ALA A 123 20.07 20.06 0.07
C ALA A 123 19.92 20.31 1.59
N CYS A 124 18.82 20.94 1.99
CA CYS A 124 18.53 21.17 3.41
C CYS A 124 18.30 19.88 4.20
N ALA A 125 17.61 18.90 3.62
CA ALA A 125 17.41 17.61 4.28
C ALA A 125 18.73 16.84 4.48
N GLU A 126 19.62 16.85 3.49
CA GLU A 126 20.95 16.25 3.58
C GLU A 126 21.86 16.96 4.58
N GLN A 127 21.80 18.30 4.64
CA GLN A 127 22.53 19.08 5.64
C GLN A 127 22.08 18.71 7.06
N LEU A 128 20.77 18.73 7.34
CA LEU A 128 20.23 18.40 8.66
C LEU A 128 20.55 16.95 9.07
N LEU A 129 20.51 16.00 8.13
CA LEU A 129 20.92 14.63 8.40
C LEU A 129 22.41 14.55 8.75
N THR A 130 23.27 15.23 7.98
CA THR A 130 24.71 15.25 8.22
C THR A 130 25.03 15.80 9.62
N GLU A 131 24.41 16.92 9.99
CA GLU A 131 24.54 17.52 11.32
C GLU A 131 24.08 16.56 12.42
N ALA A 132 22.91 15.92 12.25
CA ALA A 132 22.38 14.96 13.21
C ALA A 132 23.26 13.70 13.38
N LEU A 133 24.04 13.33 12.36
CA LEU A 133 24.95 12.18 12.40
C LEU A 133 26.32 12.49 13.02
N ILE A 134 26.63 13.76 13.34
CA ILE A 134 27.82 14.14 14.12
C ILE A 134 27.62 13.78 15.60
N ALA A 135 26.44 14.09 16.14
CA ALA A 135 26.05 13.79 17.52
C ALA A 135 24.70 13.03 17.53
N PRO A 136 24.71 11.71 17.26
CA PRO A 136 23.50 10.96 16.92
C PRO A 136 22.59 10.65 18.11
N ASP A 137 22.95 10.96 19.35
CA ASP A 137 22.20 10.56 20.54
C ASP A 137 20.77 11.11 20.54
N THR A 138 20.61 12.38 20.16
CA THR A 138 19.28 13.01 20.03
C THR A 138 18.45 12.32 18.94
N LEU A 139 19.03 12.12 17.75
CA LEU A 139 18.34 11.44 16.66
C LEU A 139 17.98 9.99 17.04
N ARG A 140 18.89 9.27 17.71
CA ARG A 140 18.64 7.91 18.19
C ARG A 140 17.51 7.86 19.21
N ALA A 141 17.45 8.83 20.13
CA ALA A 141 16.36 8.94 21.10
C ALA A 141 15.01 9.18 20.39
N THR A 142 14.97 10.08 19.40
CA THR A 142 13.77 10.31 18.56
C THR A 142 13.36 9.05 17.82
N LEU A 143 14.29 8.34 17.16
CA LEU A 143 13.98 7.15 16.38
C LEU A 143 13.53 5.96 17.26
N ARG A 144 14.00 5.87 18.51
CA ARG A 144 13.57 4.84 19.48
C ARG A 144 12.11 4.96 19.89
N THR A 145 11.58 6.19 19.95
CA THR A 145 10.19 6.48 20.33
C THR A 145 9.26 6.67 19.14
N THR A 146 9.81 6.79 17.93
CA THR A 146 9.04 6.92 16.70
C THR A 146 8.14 5.70 16.50
N ARG A 147 6.83 5.96 16.38
CA ARG A 147 5.82 4.94 16.07
C ARG A 147 5.02 5.38 14.86
N VAL A 148 4.73 4.42 13.98
CA VAL A 148 3.77 4.63 12.89
C VAL A 148 2.36 4.48 13.45
N PRO A 149 1.48 5.48 13.28
CA PRO A 149 0.10 5.38 13.74
C PRO A 149 -0.65 4.27 12.98
N ASP A 150 -1.55 3.60 13.67
CA ASP A 150 -2.50 2.71 13.03
C ASP A 150 -3.69 3.49 12.45
N ASP A 151 -4.38 2.91 11.47
CA ASP A 151 -5.57 3.51 10.85
C ASP A 151 -6.85 3.29 11.68
N TYR A 152 -6.75 2.79 12.92
CA TYR A 152 -7.88 2.49 13.80
C TYR A 152 -8.12 3.60 14.83
N ARG A 153 -9.27 4.29 14.71
CA ARG A 153 -9.68 5.36 15.62
C ARG A 153 -10.36 4.78 16.88
N THR A 154 -9.67 4.87 18.01
CA THR A 154 -10.16 4.39 19.31
C THR A 154 -11.50 5.01 19.70
N TRP A 155 -11.70 6.32 19.49
CA TRP A 155 -12.94 7.00 19.86
C TRP A 155 -14.17 6.44 19.13
N ARG A 156 -14.02 5.96 17.89
CA ARG A 156 -15.12 5.33 17.15
C ARG A 156 -15.50 3.98 17.74
N ARG A 157 -14.52 3.22 18.24
CA ARG A 157 -14.77 1.96 18.96
C ARG A 157 -15.49 2.18 20.27
N VAL A 158 -15.16 3.26 20.98
CA VAL A 158 -15.84 3.64 22.22
C VAL A 158 -17.29 4.04 21.95
N VAL A 159 -17.51 5.00 21.04
CA VAL A 159 -18.87 5.48 20.69
C VAL A 159 -19.71 4.37 20.04
N GLY A 160 -19.09 3.53 19.23
CA GLY A 160 -19.74 2.42 18.53
C GLY A 160 -19.92 1.15 19.36
N LEU A 161 -19.63 1.19 20.68
CA LEU A 161 -19.79 0.05 21.59
C LEU A 161 -19.07 -1.23 21.09
N TYR A 162 -17.82 -1.07 20.61
CA TYR A 162 -17.03 -2.13 19.98
C TYR A 162 -17.04 -3.47 20.73
N PRO A 163 -16.89 -3.55 22.07
CA PRO A 163 -16.96 -4.84 22.76
C PRO A 163 -18.25 -5.63 22.48
N LEU A 164 -19.39 -4.94 22.35
CA LEU A 164 -20.68 -5.57 22.05
C LEU A 164 -20.81 -5.93 20.57
N VAL A 165 -20.37 -5.05 19.68
CA VAL A 165 -20.45 -5.26 18.21
C VAL A 165 -19.44 -6.29 17.71
N SER A 166 -18.32 -6.46 18.42
CA SER A 166 -17.24 -7.37 18.00
C SER A 166 -17.67 -8.83 17.94
N LEU A 167 -18.57 -9.27 18.82
CA LEU A 167 -19.02 -10.67 18.87
C LEU A 167 -19.84 -11.09 17.63
N PRO A 168 -20.93 -10.39 17.24
CA PRO A 168 -21.63 -10.72 16.00
C PRO A 168 -20.77 -10.55 14.75
N VAL A 169 -19.83 -9.59 14.74
CA VAL A 169 -18.88 -9.43 13.64
C VAL A 169 -17.90 -10.60 13.57
N ALA A 170 -17.41 -11.11 14.71
CA ALA A 170 -16.57 -12.31 14.76
C ALA A 170 -17.27 -13.52 14.16
N MET A 171 -18.54 -13.74 14.48
CA MET A 171 -19.32 -14.83 13.88
C MET A 171 -19.52 -14.63 12.37
N ALA A 172 -19.82 -13.40 11.93
CA ALA A 172 -20.00 -13.10 10.51
C ALA A 172 -18.70 -13.32 9.70
N VAL A 173 -17.56 -12.89 10.24
CA VAL A 173 -16.26 -13.09 9.60
C VAL A 173 -15.87 -14.56 9.59
N ALA A 174 -16.10 -15.30 10.69
CA ALA A 174 -15.83 -16.74 10.74
C ALA A 174 -16.65 -17.51 9.68
N ASN A 175 -17.95 -17.21 9.56
CA ASN A 175 -18.79 -17.81 8.52
C ASN A 175 -18.30 -17.46 7.10
N ALA A 176 -17.94 -16.19 6.85
CA ALA A 176 -17.38 -15.79 5.56
C ALA A 176 -16.05 -16.50 5.26
N TYR A 177 -15.24 -16.81 6.28
CA TYR A 177 -14.01 -17.58 6.12
C TYR A 177 -14.28 -19.05 5.82
N ASP A 178 -15.31 -19.65 6.42
CA ASP A 178 -15.73 -21.01 6.12
C ASP A 178 -16.29 -21.12 4.69
N ASP A 179 -17.14 -20.17 4.25
CA ASP A 179 -17.60 -20.07 2.87
C ASP A 179 -16.43 -19.98 1.89
N ARG A 180 -15.41 -19.17 2.22
CA ARG A 180 -14.18 -19.08 1.43
C ARG A 180 -13.42 -20.40 1.40
N ARG A 181 -13.28 -21.10 2.51
CA ARG A 181 -12.63 -22.43 2.52
C ARG A 181 -13.42 -23.41 1.65
N ASP A 182 -14.74 -23.35 1.63
CA ASP A 182 -15.58 -24.18 0.75
C ASP A 182 -15.35 -23.90 -0.73
N TRP A 183 -15.18 -22.64 -1.12
CA TRP A 183 -14.83 -22.28 -2.51
C TRP A 183 -13.53 -22.94 -2.97
N TYR A 184 -12.56 -23.06 -2.05
CA TYR A 184 -11.27 -23.71 -2.29
C TYR A 184 -11.32 -25.23 -2.17
N ARG A 185 -12.35 -25.82 -1.57
CA ARG A 185 -12.62 -27.26 -1.63
C ARG A 185 -13.24 -27.67 -2.97
N GLN A 186 -13.91 -26.75 -3.66
CA GLN A 186 -14.47 -26.99 -4.99
C GLN A 186 -13.36 -27.16 -6.05
N GLU A 187 -13.49 -28.16 -6.92
CA GLU A 187 -12.59 -28.36 -8.05
C GLU A 187 -12.52 -27.11 -8.94
N LEU A 188 -11.31 -26.70 -9.32
CA LEU A 188 -11.10 -25.52 -10.16
C LEU A 188 -11.88 -25.61 -11.48
N GLN A 189 -11.96 -26.80 -12.08
CA GLN A 189 -12.69 -27.00 -13.34
C GLN A 189 -14.16 -26.58 -13.26
N GLN A 190 -14.81 -26.80 -12.11
CA GLN A 190 -16.21 -26.41 -11.92
C GLN A 190 -16.38 -24.88 -11.86
N TRP A 191 -15.35 -24.13 -11.45
CA TRP A 191 -15.33 -22.68 -11.57
C TRP A 191 -15.13 -22.25 -13.02
N LEU A 192 -14.26 -22.94 -13.75
CA LEU A 192 -13.96 -22.63 -15.16
C LEU A 192 -15.18 -22.82 -16.07
N GLU A 193 -16.10 -23.72 -15.71
CA GLU A 193 -17.37 -23.92 -16.41
C GLU A 193 -18.37 -22.77 -16.22
N LYS A 194 -18.20 -21.90 -15.21
CA LYS A 194 -19.15 -20.83 -14.84
C LYS A 194 -18.91 -19.50 -15.57
N GLY A 195 -18.47 -19.51 -16.82
CA GLY A 195 -18.34 -18.30 -17.63
C GLY A 195 -17.07 -18.25 -18.46
N THR A 196 -16.71 -17.05 -18.92
CA THR A 196 -15.52 -16.85 -19.74
C THR A 196 -14.36 -16.40 -18.87
N TRP A 197 -13.17 -16.95 -19.12
CA TRP A 197 -11.95 -16.62 -18.38
C TRP A 197 -10.90 -16.04 -19.33
N GLN A 198 -10.34 -14.89 -18.97
CA GLN A 198 -9.25 -14.25 -19.70
C GLN A 198 -7.95 -14.36 -18.89
N THR A 199 -6.87 -14.77 -19.57
CA THR A 199 -5.55 -14.84 -18.95
C THR A 199 -4.73 -13.61 -19.35
N GLY A 200 -4.32 -12.83 -18.37
CA GLY A 200 -3.31 -11.81 -18.47
C GLY A 200 -1.93 -12.36 -18.11
N ALA A 201 -0.93 -12.16 -18.96
CA ALA A 201 0.45 -12.58 -18.73
C ALA A 201 1.42 -11.39 -18.79
N PRO A 202 2.48 -11.37 -17.97
CA PRO A 202 3.49 -10.32 -18.06
C PRO A 202 4.26 -10.45 -19.38
N ALA A 203 4.76 -9.32 -19.90
CA ALA A 203 5.66 -9.32 -21.06
C ALA A 203 7.03 -9.99 -20.82
N ALA A 204 7.31 -10.42 -19.59
CA ALA A 204 8.58 -11.02 -19.20
C ALA A 204 8.73 -12.47 -19.71
N GLY A 205 9.97 -12.88 -20.00
CA GLY A 205 10.33 -14.25 -20.39
C GLY A 205 10.05 -15.29 -19.28
N PRO A 206 10.41 -16.58 -19.46
CA PRO A 206 10.18 -17.60 -18.44
C PRO A 206 10.87 -17.24 -17.11
N PRO A 207 10.31 -17.62 -15.95
CA PRO A 207 10.95 -17.38 -14.66
C PRO A 207 12.34 -17.99 -14.58
N ALA A 208 13.26 -17.23 -13.99
CA ALA A 208 14.63 -17.63 -13.76
C ALA A 208 14.73 -18.71 -12.65
N PRO A 209 15.80 -19.52 -12.65
CA PRO A 209 16.04 -20.48 -11.58
C PRO A 209 16.17 -19.83 -10.20
N ALA A 210 15.68 -20.50 -9.16
CA ALA A 210 15.73 -20.00 -7.78
C ALA A 210 17.15 -19.62 -7.31
N ALA A 211 18.18 -20.33 -7.78
CA ALA A 211 19.57 -20.02 -7.45
C ALA A 211 20.03 -18.63 -7.94
N GLU A 212 19.51 -18.17 -9.08
CA GLU A 212 19.80 -16.81 -9.57
C GLU A 212 19.10 -15.76 -8.72
N VAL A 213 17.84 -16.00 -8.35
CA VAL A 213 17.10 -15.15 -7.43
C VAL A 213 17.82 -15.05 -6.08
N ALA A 214 18.21 -16.19 -5.49
CA ALA A 214 18.93 -16.25 -4.23
C ALA A 214 20.23 -15.42 -4.27
N ARG A 215 20.99 -15.50 -5.38
CA ARG A 215 22.22 -14.72 -5.57
C ARG A 215 21.94 -13.22 -5.59
N ARG A 216 20.89 -12.77 -6.28
CA ARG A 216 20.51 -11.34 -6.31
C ARG A 216 20.02 -10.87 -4.94
N LEU A 217 19.22 -11.67 -4.24
CA LEU A 217 18.79 -11.37 -2.87
C LEU A 217 19.97 -11.28 -1.90
N ALA A 218 20.93 -12.20 -1.98
CA ALA A 218 22.15 -12.15 -1.17
C ALA A 218 23.00 -10.89 -1.45
N GLY A 219 23.10 -10.48 -2.72
CA GLY A 219 23.73 -9.22 -3.12
C GLY A 219 22.99 -8.00 -2.56
N ALA A 220 21.67 -7.96 -2.70
CA ALA A 220 20.81 -6.91 -2.16
C ALA A 220 20.89 -6.80 -0.62
N SER A 221 21.13 -7.92 0.07
CA SER A 221 21.31 -7.98 1.52
C SER A 221 22.75 -7.68 1.99
N ALA A 222 23.69 -7.43 1.08
CA ALA A 222 25.09 -7.13 1.39
C ALA A 222 25.30 -5.68 1.89
N ASN A 223 24.49 -5.26 2.87
CA ASN A 223 24.57 -3.97 3.55
C ASN A 223 24.63 -4.17 5.08
N PRO A 224 24.95 -3.12 5.87
CA PRO A 224 25.05 -3.23 7.32
C PRO A 224 23.77 -3.74 8.00
N LEU A 225 22.59 -3.44 7.44
CA LEU A 225 21.30 -3.80 8.02
C LEU A 225 20.82 -5.20 7.66
N LYS A 226 21.50 -5.88 6.72
CA LYS A 226 21.13 -7.19 6.15
C LYS A 226 19.75 -7.25 5.51
N VAL A 227 19.13 -6.10 5.25
CA VAL A 227 17.83 -5.97 4.57
C VAL A 227 18.04 -6.15 3.07
N PRO A 228 17.24 -6.97 2.36
CA PRO A 228 17.36 -7.06 0.90
C PRO A 228 16.94 -5.73 0.25
N LEU A 229 17.91 -4.90 -0.15
CA LEU A 229 17.69 -3.59 -0.77
C LEU A 229 18.13 -3.65 -2.24
N PRO A 230 17.34 -4.25 -3.14
CA PRO A 230 17.72 -4.36 -4.55
C PRO A 230 17.82 -2.96 -5.16
N ASP A 231 18.82 -2.76 -6.02
CA ASP A 231 18.89 -1.55 -6.83
C ASP A 231 17.77 -1.53 -7.88
N ARG A 232 17.71 -0.48 -8.70
CA ARG A 232 16.64 -0.31 -9.69
C ARG A 232 16.59 -1.45 -10.71
N GLU A 233 17.73 -1.97 -11.13
CA GLU A 233 17.81 -3.04 -12.12
C GLU A 233 17.37 -4.37 -11.50
N ASP A 234 17.92 -4.72 -10.33
CA ASP A 234 17.56 -5.92 -9.59
C ASP A 234 16.09 -5.91 -9.17
N ALA A 235 15.56 -4.77 -8.72
CA ALA A 235 14.17 -4.66 -8.29
C ALA A 235 13.21 -4.87 -9.47
N TRP A 236 13.48 -4.25 -10.63
CA TRP A 236 12.69 -4.47 -11.84
C TRP A 236 12.78 -5.91 -12.33
N TRP A 237 13.98 -6.49 -12.34
CA TRP A 237 14.19 -7.88 -12.72
C TRP A 237 13.41 -8.84 -11.82
N LEU A 238 13.47 -8.65 -10.49
CA LEU A 238 12.72 -9.44 -9.52
C LEU A 238 11.22 -9.29 -9.73
N ALA A 239 10.73 -8.07 -9.94
CA ALA A 239 9.32 -7.81 -10.21
C ALA A 239 8.83 -8.52 -11.47
N ALA A 240 9.59 -8.44 -12.57
CA ALA A 240 9.28 -9.12 -13.83
C ALA A 240 9.36 -10.64 -13.70
N ASN A 241 10.31 -11.16 -12.93
CA ASN A 241 10.50 -12.58 -12.69
C ASN A 241 9.29 -13.21 -12.00
N PHE A 242 8.81 -12.58 -10.93
CA PHE A 242 7.71 -13.09 -10.10
C PHE A 242 6.31 -12.59 -10.50
N ALA A 243 6.20 -11.78 -11.56
CA ALA A 243 4.92 -11.28 -12.04
C ALA A 243 3.93 -12.43 -12.35
N PRO A 244 2.75 -12.44 -11.71
CA PRO A 244 1.83 -13.58 -11.79
C PRO A 244 1.01 -13.57 -13.10
N LEU A 245 0.43 -14.71 -13.43
CA LEU A 245 -0.67 -14.76 -14.40
C LEU A 245 -1.95 -14.34 -13.68
N PHE A 246 -2.70 -13.40 -14.25
CA PHE A 246 -4.01 -13.01 -13.75
C PHE A 246 -5.09 -13.68 -14.60
N ILE A 247 -5.83 -14.62 -14.03
CA ILE A 247 -6.87 -15.37 -14.74
C ILE A 247 -8.22 -14.87 -14.25
N GLN A 248 -8.80 -13.95 -15.01
CA GLN A 248 -9.98 -13.20 -14.64
C GLN A 248 -11.23 -13.79 -15.29
N GLN A 249 -12.23 -14.12 -14.47
CA GLN A 249 -13.57 -14.38 -14.97
C GLN A 249 -14.17 -13.07 -15.47
N GLN A 250 -14.66 -13.06 -16.71
CA GLN A 250 -15.13 -11.85 -17.36
C GLN A 250 -16.57 -12.02 -17.83
N GLU A 251 -17.41 -11.09 -17.38
CA GLU A 251 -18.78 -10.90 -17.87
C GLU A 251 -18.90 -9.59 -18.66
N ASN A 252 -18.25 -8.52 -18.20
CA ASN A 252 -18.30 -7.21 -18.87
C ASN A 252 -17.08 -6.33 -18.53
N ASN A 253 -17.15 -5.05 -18.90
CA ASN A 253 -16.06 -4.10 -18.71
C ASN A 253 -15.65 -3.89 -17.24
N ARG A 254 -16.50 -4.22 -16.26
CA ARG A 254 -16.14 -4.14 -14.83
C ARG A 254 -14.98 -5.05 -14.45
N ASP A 255 -14.84 -6.17 -15.16
CA ASP A 255 -13.82 -7.19 -14.91
C ASP A 255 -12.52 -6.90 -15.65
N ARG A 256 -12.44 -5.80 -16.42
CA ARG A 256 -11.24 -5.44 -17.16
C ARG A 256 -10.37 -4.52 -16.30
N TRP A 257 -9.29 -5.07 -15.75
CA TRP A 257 -8.28 -4.24 -15.10
C TRP A 257 -7.44 -3.48 -16.13
N GLY A 258 -6.80 -2.40 -15.70
CA GLY A 258 -6.04 -1.58 -16.62
C GLY A 258 -5.27 -0.44 -15.96
N ARG A 259 -4.75 0.44 -16.82
CA ARG A 259 -4.01 1.63 -16.39
C ARG A 259 -4.96 2.63 -15.73
N VAL A 260 -4.57 3.15 -14.57
CA VAL A 260 -5.26 4.28 -13.93
C VAL A 260 -4.90 5.56 -14.67
N GLU A 261 -5.93 6.30 -15.09
CA GLU A 261 -5.79 7.59 -15.76
C GLU A 261 -6.62 8.67 -15.06
N ARG A 262 -6.17 9.92 -15.21
CA ARG A 262 -6.94 11.07 -14.74
C ARG A 262 -8.09 11.35 -15.70
N SER A 263 -9.29 11.56 -15.16
CA SER A 263 -10.46 12.06 -15.89
C SER A 263 -10.88 13.44 -15.38
N ALA A 264 -11.84 14.09 -16.05
CA ALA A 264 -12.37 15.39 -15.63
C ALA A 264 -13.00 15.35 -14.23
N THR A 265 -13.61 14.23 -13.85
CA THR A 265 -14.38 14.09 -12.59
C THR A 265 -13.67 13.24 -11.53
N GLY A 266 -12.55 12.60 -11.84
CA GLY A 266 -11.90 11.64 -10.94
C GLY A 266 -10.83 10.83 -11.65
N PHE A 267 -10.86 9.52 -11.45
CA PHE A 267 -9.96 8.60 -12.12
C PHE A 267 -10.76 7.63 -12.98
N THR A 268 -10.15 7.12 -14.03
CA THR A 268 -10.71 6.08 -14.88
C THR A 268 -9.71 4.95 -15.03
N ILE A 269 -10.20 3.75 -15.27
CA ILE A 269 -9.37 2.59 -15.59
C ILE A 269 -9.46 2.40 -17.10
N ASP A 270 -8.32 2.49 -17.78
CA ASP A 270 -8.21 2.19 -19.21
C ASP A 270 -7.88 0.71 -19.42
N PRO A 271 -8.85 -0.11 -19.84
CA PRO A 271 -8.68 -1.54 -20.02
C PRO A 271 -8.00 -1.91 -21.36
N GLU A 272 -7.79 -0.95 -22.26
CA GLU A 272 -7.09 -1.18 -23.54
C GLU A 272 -5.57 -1.25 -23.34
N ARG A 273 -5.08 -0.79 -22.19
CA ARG A 273 -3.69 -0.95 -21.75
C ARG A 273 -3.65 -1.72 -20.42
N PRO A 274 -3.75 -3.06 -20.45
CA PRO A 274 -3.61 -3.87 -19.25
C PRO A 274 -2.29 -3.57 -18.55
N LEU A 275 -2.38 -3.11 -17.30
CA LEU A 275 -1.23 -2.65 -16.53
C LEU A 275 -1.36 -3.16 -15.09
N VAL A 276 -0.25 -3.66 -14.57
CA VAL A 276 -0.11 -4.10 -13.19
C VAL A 276 0.91 -3.19 -12.53
N TYR A 277 0.50 -2.52 -11.46
CA TYR A 277 1.40 -1.70 -10.66
C TYR A 277 2.15 -2.59 -9.68
N TRP A 278 3.41 -2.31 -9.42
CA TRP A 278 4.18 -3.09 -8.46
C TRP A 278 5.00 -2.22 -7.53
N TYR A 279 5.23 -2.72 -6.33
CA TYR A 279 6.17 -2.17 -5.38
C TYR A 279 6.75 -3.30 -4.54
N TRP A 280 7.80 -3.00 -3.79
CA TRP A 280 8.33 -3.92 -2.80
C TRP A 280 8.32 -3.30 -1.41
N ASP A 281 8.19 -4.16 -0.41
CA ASP A 281 8.33 -3.85 1.00
C ASP A 281 8.99 -5.01 1.73
N HIS A 282 9.04 -4.91 3.06
CA HIS A 282 9.72 -5.88 3.90
C HIS A 282 8.88 -6.26 5.11
N LEU A 283 9.13 -7.48 5.58
CA LEU A 283 8.65 -8.03 6.84
C LEU A 283 9.73 -8.93 7.42
N PHE A 284 9.54 -9.42 8.65
CA PHE A 284 10.48 -10.31 9.31
C PHE A 284 9.97 -11.75 9.36
N ARG A 285 10.94 -12.67 9.32
CA ARG A 285 10.85 -14.01 9.90
C ARG A 285 11.82 -14.08 11.06
N GLY A 286 11.31 -14.07 12.29
CA GLY A 286 12.10 -13.80 13.49
C GLY A 286 12.80 -12.44 13.40
N THR A 287 14.13 -12.47 13.26
CA THR A 287 14.94 -11.26 13.08
C THR A 287 15.39 -11.03 11.64
N GLU A 288 15.16 -12.01 10.75
CA GLU A 288 15.59 -12.01 9.35
C GLU A 288 14.64 -11.15 8.50
N PRO A 289 15.10 -10.06 7.86
CA PRO A 289 14.28 -9.29 6.94
C PRO A 289 14.08 -10.03 5.62
N LEU A 290 12.84 -10.14 5.18
CA LEU A 290 12.43 -10.75 3.92
C LEU A 290 11.89 -9.68 2.96
N LEU A 291 12.17 -9.85 1.66
CA LEU A 291 11.62 -9.01 0.60
C LEU A 291 10.24 -9.53 0.18
N ARG A 292 9.26 -8.63 0.08
CA ARG A 292 7.94 -8.93 -0.48
C ARG A 292 7.68 -8.06 -1.70
N LEU A 293 7.36 -8.70 -2.82
CA LEU A 293 6.95 -8.06 -4.07
C LEU A 293 5.43 -7.99 -4.11
N ASN A 294 4.86 -6.82 -4.32
CA ASN A 294 3.42 -6.58 -4.33
C ASN A 294 2.97 -6.18 -5.73
N TYR A 295 1.97 -6.86 -6.27
CA TYR A 295 1.37 -6.62 -7.58
C TYR A 295 -0.07 -6.15 -7.41
N VAL A 296 -0.41 -5.01 -7.99
CA VAL A 296 -1.66 -4.29 -7.76
C VAL A 296 -2.39 -4.09 -9.08
N THR A 297 -3.61 -4.62 -9.17
CA THR A 297 -4.54 -4.36 -10.27
C THR A 297 -5.64 -3.40 -9.83
N TRP A 298 -6.21 -2.67 -10.80
CA TRP A 298 -7.31 -1.75 -10.60
C TRP A 298 -8.43 -2.02 -11.58
N TYR A 299 -9.66 -2.07 -11.07
CA TYR A 299 -10.90 -2.28 -11.82
C TYR A 299 -11.79 -1.02 -11.69
N PRO A 300 -12.65 -0.73 -12.67
CA PRO A 300 -13.48 0.48 -12.65
C PRO A 300 -14.55 0.45 -11.56
N GLU A 301 -15.01 -0.72 -11.11
CA GLU A 301 -16.03 -0.86 -10.07
C GLU A 301 -16.03 -2.25 -9.42
N ARG A 302 -16.62 -2.35 -8.24
CA ARG A 302 -17.05 -3.61 -7.63
C ARG A 302 -18.56 -3.71 -7.77
N SER A 303 -19.04 -4.60 -8.63
CA SER A 303 -20.47 -4.77 -8.91
C SER A 303 -20.71 -6.19 -9.42
N GLY A 304 -21.91 -6.75 -9.26
CA GLY A 304 -22.18 -8.12 -9.71
C GLY A 304 -23.25 -8.81 -8.90
N GLY A 305 -23.74 -9.94 -9.40
CA GLY A 305 -24.76 -10.75 -8.71
C GLY A 305 -24.29 -11.23 -7.35
N ASP A 306 -23.08 -11.80 -7.31
CA ASP A 306 -22.47 -12.38 -6.10
C ASP A 306 -21.76 -11.36 -5.22
N THR A 307 -21.64 -10.10 -5.66
CA THR A 307 -21.08 -9.03 -4.84
C THR A 307 -22.07 -8.62 -3.75
N PRO A 308 -21.69 -8.68 -2.46
CA PRO A 308 -22.54 -8.18 -1.37
C PRO A 308 -22.96 -6.73 -1.61
N TRP A 309 -24.24 -6.43 -1.46
CA TRP A 309 -24.80 -5.12 -1.83
C TRP A 309 -24.12 -3.94 -1.10
N ILE A 310 -23.67 -4.15 0.14
CA ILE A 310 -22.96 -3.13 0.95
C ILE A 310 -21.59 -2.78 0.39
N GLU A 311 -20.99 -3.71 -0.35
CA GLU A 311 -19.65 -3.58 -0.93
C GLU A 311 -19.69 -3.07 -2.35
N ARG A 312 -20.84 -2.83 -2.96
CA ARG A 312 -20.89 -2.33 -4.34
C ARG A 312 -20.47 -0.87 -4.40
N GLY A 313 -19.75 -0.48 -5.45
CA GLY A 313 -19.28 0.90 -5.60
C GLY A 313 -18.18 1.08 -6.64
N ALA A 314 -17.84 2.34 -6.91
CA ALA A 314 -16.79 2.71 -7.85
C ALA A 314 -15.41 2.26 -7.36
N TYR A 315 -14.59 1.88 -8.32
CA TYR A 315 -13.26 1.30 -8.17
C TYR A 315 -13.26 -0.04 -7.42
N ASP A 316 -12.39 -0.92 -7.85
CA ASP A 316 -11.96 -2.07 -7.08
C ASP A 316 -10.50 -2.35 -7.40
N GLY A 317 -9.91 -3.30 -6.70
CA GLY A 317 -8.56 -3.73 -7.00
C GLY A 317 -8.14 -4.91 -6.17
N LEU A 318 -7.08 -5.55 -6.61
CA LEU A 318 -6.46 -6.69 -5.96
C LEU A 318 -4.98 -6.42 -5.77
N THR A 319 -4.48 -6.71 -4.57
CA THR A 319 -3.06 -6.77 -4.26
C THR A 319 -2.66 -8.22 -4.04
N VAL A 320 -1.61 -8.66 -4.74
CA VAL A 320 -0.96 -9.97 -4.56
C VAL A 320 0.47 -9.73 -4.07
N GLY A 321 0.77 -10.13 -2.85
CA GLY A 321 2.10 -10.04 -2.25
C GLY A 321 2.82 -11.37 -2.28
N ILE A 322 4.06 -11.41 -2.81
CA ILE A 322 4.92 -12.58 -2.88
C ILE A 322 6.15 -12.32 -2.01
N THR A 323 6.23 -13.00 -0.87
CA THR A 323 7.38 -12.93 0.05
C THR A 323 8.42 -13.97 -0.37
N LEU A 324 9.67 -13.55 -0.55
CA LEU A 324 10.76 -14.40 -0.99
C LEU A 324 11.61 -14.87 0.19
N ALA A 325 11.93 -16.16 0.23
CA ALA A 325 12.95 -16.71 1.13
C ALA A 325 14.37 -16.47 0.56
N ALA A 326 15.37 -16.61 1.42
CA ALA A 326 16.78 -16.47 1.06
C ALA A 326 17.25 -17.48 -0.02
N ASP A 327 16.56 -18.61 -0.18
CA ASP A 327 16.82 -19.60 -1.23
C ASP A 327 16.27 -19.20 -2.62
N GLY A 328 15.65 -18.02 -2.72
CA GLY A 328 15.09 -17.48 -3.95
C GLY A 328 13.71 -18.03 -4.32
N ARG A 329 13.08 -18.84 -3.44
CA ARG A 329 11.73 -19.36 -3.65
C ARG A 329 10.67 -18.49 -2.93
N PRO A 330 9.44 -18.42 -3.46
CA PRO A 330 8.32 -17.87 -2.70
C PRO A 330 8.08 -18.63 -1.39
N LEU A 331 8.11 -17.91 -0.27
CA LEU A 331 7.82 -18.43 1.08
C LEU A 331 6.34 -18.33 1.43
N LEU A 332 5.71 -17.22 1.01
CA LEU A 332 4.33 -16.88 1.33
C LEU A 332 3.76 -16.03 0.20
N VAL A 333 2.56 -16.37 -0.25
CA VAL A 333 1.72 -15.46 -1.04
C VAL A 333 0.59 -14.93 -0.17
N GLN A 334 0.28 -13.65 -0.32
CA GLN A 334 -0.86 -13.00 0.31
C GLN A 334 -1.72 -12.34 -0.75
N THR A 335 -3.02 -12.34 -0.58
CA THR A 335 -3.93 -11.60 -1.46
C THR A 335 -4.92 -10.80 -0.64
N MET A 336 -5.28 -9.61 -1.10
CA MET A 336 -6.35 -8.81 -0.54
C MET A 336 -6.93 -7.89 -1.59
N ASN A 337 -8.17 -7.44 -1.43
CA ASN A 337 -8.61 -6.29 -2.21
C ASN A 337 -7.86 -5.02 -1.76
N ASN A 338 -7.75 -4.02 -2.63
CA ASN A 338 -7.00 -2.79 -2.33
C ASN A 338 -7.59 -1.97 -1.16
N CYS A 339 -8.78 -2.32 -0.65
CA CYS A 339 -9.32 -1.79 0.62
C CYS A 339 -8.67 -2.37 1.89
N GLY A 340 -7.90 -3.47 1.78
CA GLY A 340 -7.44 -4.30 2.90
C GLY A 340 -8.40 -5.45 3.23
N CYS A 341 -9.55 -5.54 2.57
CA CYS A 341 -10.56 -6.56 2.81
C CYS A 341 -10.17 -7.92 2.21
N TYR A 342 -10.73 -9.01 2.75
CA TYR A 342 -10.54 -10.39 2.26
C TYR A 342 -9.08 -10.83 2.18
N HIS A 343 -8.29 -10.43 3.17
CA HIS A 343 -6.90 -10.85 3.27
C HIS A 343 -6.80 -12.38 3.45
N GLN A 344 -5.99 -13.02 2.61
CA GLN A 344 -5.77 -14.47 2.56
C GLN A 344 -4.27 -14.75 2.58
N PHE A 345 -3.89 -15.84 3.25
CA PHE A 345 -2.52 -16.34 3.29
C PHE A 345 -2.40 -17.68 2.55
N PHE A 346 -1.33 -17.83 1.77
CA PHE A 346 -0.98 -19.04 1.05
C PHE A 346 0.46 -19.42 1.41
N PRO A 347 0.66 -20.13 2.53
CA PRO A 347 1.99 -20.49 3.01
C PRO A 347 2.64 -21.52 2.09
N GLY A 348 3.95 -21.39 1.86
CA GLY A 348 4.77 -22.46 1.31
C GLY A 348 5.10 -23.51 2.35
N GLY A 349 5.54 -24.70 1.93
CA GLY A 349 5.79 -25.83 2.82
C GLY A 349 6.89 -25.64 3.88
N GLN A 350 7.61 -24.51 3.85
CA GLN A 350 8.59 -24.13 4.87
C GLN A 350 7.96 -23.42 6.08
N LEU A 351 6.71 -22.96 5.98
CA LEU A 351 5.99 -22.31 7.08
C LEU A 351 5.17 -23.34 7.87
N PRO A 352 5.10 -23.22 9.21
CA PRO A 352 4.20 -24.04 10.00
C PRO A 352 2.72 -23.66 9.73
N PRO A 353 1.76 -24.44 10.26
CA PRO A 353 0.35 -24.04 10.26
C PRO A 353 0.12 -22.67 10.93
N PRO A 354 -0.93 -21.93 10.53
CA PRO A 354 -1.25 -20.65 11.17
C PRO A 354 -1.62 -20.86 12.64
N ARG A 355 -1.26 -19.91 13.49
CA ARG A 355 -1.65 -19.90 14.91
C ARG A 355 -3.11 -19.50 15.06
N PRO A 356 -3.88 -20.20 15.91
CA PRO A 356 -5.24 -19.80 16.20
C PRO A 356 -5.25 -18.51 17.01
N LEU A 357 -6.26 -17.65 16.76
CA LEU A 357 -6.39 -16.38 17.47
C LEU A 357 -7.47 -16.48 18.56
N PRO A 358 -7.16 -16.15 19.83
CA PRO A 358 -8.17 -16.17 20.87
C PRO A 358 -9.18 -15.04 20.63
N PHE A 359 -10.47 -15.39 20.65
CA PHE A 359 -11.60 -14.45 20.51
C PHE A 359 -11.64 -13.67 19.18
N ALA A 360 -10.96 -14.18 18.16
CA ALA A 360 -11.02 -13.67 16.78
C ALA A 360 -11.01 -14.85 15.80
N PRO A 361 -11.53 -14.68 14.57
CA PRO A 361 -11.39 -15.69 13.53
C PRO A 361 -9.92 -15.96 13.24
N ASP A 362 -9.58 -17.24 13.06
CA ASP A 362 -8.23 -17.64 12.67
C ASP A 362 -7.83 -17.02 11.31
N PRO A 363 -6.53 -16.80 11.07
CA PRO A 363 -6.03 -16.36 9.77
C PRO A 363 -6.59 -17.22 8.63
N LEU A 364 -7.09 -16.57 7.57
CA LEU A 364 -7.68 -17.28 6.43
C LEU A 364 -6.57 -17.89 5.56
N VAL A 365 -6.31 -19.18 5.77
CA VAL A 365 -5.45 -20.03 4.93
C VAL A 365 -6.33 -21.00 4.14
N PRO A 366 -6.76 -20.66 2.91
CA PRO A 366 -7.70 -21.48 2.16
C PRO A 366 -7.01 -22.60 1.36
N GLN A 367 -5.72 -22.46 1.05
CA GLN A 367 -4.88 -23.50 0.47
C GLN A 367 -3.39 -23.24 0.75
N GLN A 368 -2.55 -24.26 0.55
CA GLN A 368 -1.10 -24.10 0.48
C GLN A 368 -0.68 -23.43 -0.83
N LEU A 369 0.50 -22.81 -0.83
CA LEU A 369 1.11 -22.25 -2.03
C LEU A 369 1.44 -23.37 -3.03
N PRO A 370 0.95 -23.32 -4.28
CA PRO A 370 1.34 -24.28 -5.31
C PRO A 370 2.85 -24.23 -5.59
N GLU A 371 3.45 -25.39 -5.84
CA GLU A 371 4.82 -25.47 -6.34
C GLU A 371 4.87 -25.04 -7.81
N THR A 372 5.79 -24.13 -8.15
CA THR A 372 6.00 -23.69 -9.54
C THR A 372 7.12 -24.47 -10.19
N GLY A 373 6.81 -25.22 -11.26
CA GLY A 373 7.79 -25.92 -12.07
C GLY A 373 8.56 -25.03 -13.05
N PRO A 374 9.54 -25.59 -13.79
CA PRO A 374 10.29 -24.85 -14.80
C PRO A 374 9.37 -24.23 -15.87
N GLY A 375 9.49 -22.92 -16.08
CA GLY A 375 8.68 -22.18 -17.06
C GLY A 375 7.26 -21.85 -16.60
N GLU A 376 6.84 -22.33 -15.43
CA GLU A 376 5.53 -22.02 -14.85
C GLU A 376 5.59 -20.76 -14.00
N ARG A 377 4.48 -20.02 -13.99
CA ARG A 377 4.27 -18.84 -13.16
C ARG A 377 3.14 -19.11 -12.17
N LEU A 378 3.16 -18.38 -11.06
CA LEU A 378 2.01 -18.30 -10.17
C LEU A 378 0.82 -17.74 -10.93
N ALA A 379 -0.29 -18.47 -10.95
CA ALA A 379 -1.54 -18.07 -11.56
C ALA A 379 -2.58 -17.75 -10.49
N VAL A 380 -3.24 -16.61 -10.62
CA VAL A 380 -4.22 -16.06 -9.67
C VAL A 380 -5.59 -16.05 -10.34
N TYR A 381 -6.51 -16.90 -9.90
CA TYR A 381 -7.87 -16.97 -10.45
C TYR A 381 -8.81 -16.02 -9.70
N ILE A 382 -9.46 -15.13 -10.44
CA ILE A 382 -10.22 -13.99 -9.91
C ILE A 382 -11.66 -14.04 -10.43
N THR A 383 -12.65 -13.95 -9.55
CA THR A 383 -14.06 -13.91 -9.93
C THR A 383 -14.47 -12.60 -10.60
N THR A 384 -15.55 -12.65 -11.36
CA THR A 384 -16.20 -11.47 -11.93
C THR A 384 -16.84 -10.62 -10.85
N GLY A 385 -16.73 -9.31 -10.99
CA GLY A 385 -17.52 -8.32 -10.27
C GLY A 385 -17.12 -8.05 -8.82
N TRP A 386 -16.89 -9.10 -8.03
CA TRP A 386 -16.38 -9.00 -6.66
C TRP A 386 -14.84 -9.10 -6.61
N HIS A 387 -14.20 -9.53 -7.70
CA HIS A 387 -12.76 -9.65 -7.86
C HIS A 387 -12.09 -10.42 -6.71
N GLN A 388 -12.65 -11.58 -6.36
CA GLN A 388 -12.15 -12.43 -5.29
C GLN A 388 -11.22 -13.52 -5.83
N VAL A 389 -10.14 -13.78 -5.10
CA VAL A 389 -9.23 -14.87 -5.41
C VAL A 389 -9.86 -16.19 -4.94
N ILE A 390 -10.05 -17.11 -5.87
CA ILE A 390 -10.65 -18.44 -5.62
C ILE A 390 -9.64 -19.58 -5.72
N ARG A 391 -8.50 -19.33 -6.35
CA ARG A 391 -7.46 -20.34 -6.54
C ARG A 391 -6.13 -19.68 -6.85
N LEU A 392 -5.05 -20.22 -6.28
CA LEU A 392 -3.72 -20.09 -6.85
C LEU A 392 -3.32 -21.41 -7.49
N ALA A 393 -2.69 -21.35 -8.66
CA ALA A 393 -2.11 -22.50 -9.34
C ALA A 393 -0.72 -22.16 -9.91
N ALA A 394 -0.04 -23.16 -10.47
CA ALA A 394 1.17 -22.96 -11.24
C ALA A 394 0.92 -23.43 -12.68
N HIS A 395 1.10 -22.52 -13.64
CA HIS A 395 0.90 -22.82 -15.05
C HIS A 395 1.91 -22.06 -15.92
N PRO A 396 2.31 -22.61 -17.09
CA PRO A 396 2.96 -21.81 -18.10
C PRO A 396 1.99 -20.76 -18.65
N ALA A 397 2.52 -19.61 -19.08
CA ALA A 397 1.69 -18.62 -19.77
C ALA A 397 1.14 -19.24 -21.08
N PRO A 398 -0.20 -19.26 -21.29
CA PRO A 398 -0.75 -19.83 -22.50
C PRO A 398 -0.43 -18.94 -23.71
N PRO A 399 -0.23 -19.49 -24.92
CA PRO A 399 0.08 -18.70 -26.11
C PRO A 399 -0.96 -17.62 -26.46
N ALA A 400 -2.21 -17.82 -26.05
CA ALA A 400 -3.32 -16.89 -26.28
C ALA A 400 -3.52 -15.87 -25.14
N ALA A 401 -2.59 -15.77 -24.17
CA ALA A 401 -2.70 -14.80 -23.09
C ALA A 401 -2.60 -13.35 -23.60
N THR A 402 -3.39 -12.46 -23.02
CA THR A 402 -3.27 -11.02 -23.22
C THR A 402 -2.05 -10.51 -22.45
N GLY A 403 -1.10 -9.87 -23.14
CA GLY A 403 0.05 -9.26 -22.49
C GLY A 403 -0.37 -8.07 -21.62
N TYR A 404 0.21 -7.96 -20.42
CA TYR A 404 0.12 -6.76 -19.58
C TYR A 404 1.51 -6.15 -19.32
N GLY A 405 1.53 -4.84 -19.11
CA GLY A 405 2.73 -4.11 -18.69
C GLY A 405 2.89 -4.08 -17.17
N LEU A 406 4.13 -3.88 -16.71
CA LEU A 406 4.42 -3.53 -15.32
C LEU A 406 4.72 -2.04 -15.21
N ALA A 407 4.24 -1.40 -14.15
CA ALA A 407 4.57 -0.01 -13.79
C ALA A 407 4.90 0.11 -12.30
N ASP A 408 5.78 1.05 -11.94
CA ASP A 408 6.07 1.32 -10.54
C ASP A 408 4.81 1.88 -9.87
N TYR A 409 4.51 1.43 -8.65
CA TYR A 409 3.35 1.91 -7.89
C TYR A 409 3.42 3.42 -7.63
N SER A 410 4.61 4.02 -7.55
CA SER A 410 4.78 5.46 -7.40
C SER A 410 4.18 6.27 -8.57
N ASP A 411 3.91 5.66 -9.73
CA ASP A 411 3.14 6.29 -10.81
C ASP A 411 1.71 6.64 -10.36
N LEU A 412 1.11 5.85 -9.45
CA LEU A 412 -0.20 6.15 -8.85
C LEU A 412 -0.14 7.32 -7.87
N GLU A 413 1.04 7.62 -7.34
CA GLU A 413 1.26 8.72 -6.40
C GLU A 413 1.58 10.03 -7.15
N GLN A 414 1.80 9.94 -8.47
CA GLN A 414 2.17 11.05 -9.37
C GLN A 414 1.57 10.87 -10.78
N LEU A 415 0.25 10.70 -10.89
CA LEU A 415 -0.42 10.35 -12.15
C LEU A 415 -0.33 11.48 -13.18
N PRO A 416 0.14 11.24 -14.42
CA PRO A 416 0.14 12.26 -15.46
C PRO A 416 -1.26 12.82 -15.73
N GLY A 417 -1.44 14.12 -15.50
CA GLY A 417 -2.66 14.86 -15.73
C GLY A 417 -2.67 15.53 -17.11
N PRO A 418 -3.87 15.84 -17.67
CA PRO A 418 -4.01 16.42 -19.00
C PRO A 418 -3.36 17.81 -19.17
N GLU A 419 -3.20 18.56 -18.08
CA GLU A 419 -2.57 19.90 -18.08
C GLU A 419 -1.10 19.85 -17.62
N GLY A 420 -0.46 18.68 -17.68
CA GLY A 420 0.91 18.48 -17.19
C GLY A 420 1.02 18.28 -15.66
N GLY A 421 -0.12 18.27 -14.96
CA GLY A 421 -0.20 17.96 -13.54
C GLY A 421 0.22 16.52 -13.20
N ARG A 422 0.49 16.25 -11.92
CA ARG A 422 0.86 14.93 -11.38
C ARG A 422 0.17 14.65 -10.04
N PRO A 423 -1.18 14.72 -9.95
CA PRO A 423 -1.87 14.45 -8.71
C PRO A 423 -1.67 12.99 -8.26
N SER A 424 -1.66 12.79 -6.95
CA SER A 424 -1.77 11.46 -6.36
C SER A 424 -3.19 10.91 -6.57
N LEU A 425 -3.29 9.60 -6.78
CA LEU A 425 -4.54 8.84 -6.74
C LEU A 425 -5.21 8.94 -5.35
N PHE A 426 -4.40 9.09 -4.31
CA PHE A 426 -4.82 9.05 -2.91
C PHE A 426 -4.78 10.43 -2.27
N ASN A 427 -5.72 10.68 -1.36
CA ASN A 427 -5.69 11.85 -0.50
C ASN A 427 -4.69 11.69 0.66
N SER A 428 -4.57 12.74 1.48
CA SER A 428 -3.66 12.79 2.65
C SER A 428 -3.93 11.74 3.73
N ALA A 429 -5.06 11.03 3.68
CA ALA A 429 -5.39 9.92 4.56
C ALA A 429 -5.09 8.55 3.93
N GLY A 430 -4.45 8.51 2.76
CA GLY A 430 -4.15 7.28 2.03
C GLY A 430 -5.40 6.62 1.43
N ILE A 431 -6.46 7.38 1.14
CA ILE A 431 -7.73 6.88 0.60
C ILE A 431 -7.94 7.43 -0.82
N LEU A 432 -8.39 6.59 -1.74
CA LEU A 432 -8.85 6.99 -3.08
C LEU A 432 -10.21 7.71 -2.96
N PRO A 433 -10.29 9.02 -3.24
CA PRO A 433 -11.56 9.74 -3.22
C PRO A 433 -12.57 9.15 -4.21
N GLY A 434 -13.84 9.04 -3.83
CA GLY A 434 -14.89 8.47 -4.68
C GLY A 434 -15.00 6.95 -4.62
N SER A 435 -14.12 6.26 -3.87
CA SER A 435 -14.21 4.81 -3.64
C SER A 435 -15.00 4.44 -2.38
N GLU A 436 -15.71 5.38 -1.76
CA GLU A 436 -16.46 5.13 -0.53
C GLU A 436 -17.62 4.16 -0.72
N ARG A 437 -17.70 3.18 0.17
CA ARG A 437 -18.78 2.17 0.21
C ARG A 437 -19.71 2.40 1.40
N ILE A 438 -20.90 1.80 1.36
CA ILE A 438 -21.91 1.89 2.44
C ILE A 438 -21.33 1.35 3.77
N GLU A 439 -20.41 0.40 3.67
CA GLU A 439 -19.61 -0.14 4.76
C GLU A 439 -19.04 0.92 5.71
N ARG A 440 -18.68 2.12 5.23
CA ARG A 440 -18.15 3.20 6.08
C ARG A 440 -19.09 3.60 7.23
N GLY A 441 -20.40 3.50 7.00
CA GLY A 441 -21.44 3.81 7.99
C GLY A 441 -21.74 2.60 8.87
N LEU A 442 -21.86 1.42 8.28
CA LEU A 442 -22.21 0.18 8.98
C LEU A 442 -21.10 -0.27 9.95
N PHE A 443 -19.85 -0.16 9.51
CA PHE A 443 -18.68 -0.65 10.24
C PHE A 443 -17.90 0.46 10.95
N PHE A 444 -18.50 1.65 11.12
CA PHE A 444 -17.82 2.77 11.77
C PHE A 444 -17.31 2.40 13.19
N SER A 445 -18.09 1.58 13.91
CA SER A 445 -17.82 1.11 15.26
C SER A 445 -16.57 0.23 15.36
N LEU A 446 -16.07 -0.30 14.24
CA LEU A 446 -14.85 -1.11 14.17
C LEU A 446 -13.59 -0.24 14.18
N GLY A 447 -13.75 1.08 14.12
CA GLY A 447 -12.67 2.04 14.28
C GLY A 447 -11.96 2.43 12.99
N ILE A 448 -12.25 1.77 11.87
CA ILE A 448 -11.60 2.06 10.58
C ILE A 448 -12.34 3.22 9.89
N PRO A 449 -11.67 4.34 9.55
CA PRO A 449 -12.24 5.41 8.75
C PRO A 449 -12.52 4.98 7.33
N SER A 450 -13.75 5.14 6.82
CA SER A 450 -14.11 4.78 5.44
C SER A 450 -13.80 3.31 5.11
N VAL A 451 -14.39 2.37 5.86
CA VAL A 451 -14.33 0.94 5.55
C VAL A 451 -14.82 0.70 4.12
N GLY A 452 -14.14 -0.19 3.40
CA GLY A 452 -14.45 -0.54 2.01
C GLY A 452 -13.81 0.36 0.95
N SER A 453 -13.34 1.56 1.33
CA SER A 453 -12.62 2.45 0.41
C SER A 453 -11.26 1.89 -0.01
N MET A 454 -10.85 2.17 -1.24
CA MET A 454 -9.54 1.76 -1.78
C MET A 454 -8.42 2.59 -1.16
N ARG A 455 -7.27 1.95 -0.91
CA ARG A 455 -6.22 2.52 -0.06
C ARG A 455 -4.84 2.46 -0.67
N GLN A 456 -4.03 3.44 -0.29
CA GLN A 456 -2.62 3.49 -0.58
C GLN A 456 -1.87 2.39 0.18
N ARG A 457 -0.74 1.92 -0.37
CA ARG A 457 0.23 1.10 0.36
C ARG A 457 0.57 1.73 1.72
N GLY A 458 0.71 0.91 2.75
CA GLY A 458 0.96 1.37 4.13
C GLY A 458 -0.28 1.86 4.89
N HIS A 459 -1.47 1.87 4.28
CA HIS A 459 -2.72 2.31 4.92
C HIS A 459 -3.82 1.25 4.94
N GLN A 460 -3.49 -0.01 4.69
CA GLN A 460 -4.44 -1.11 4.50
C GLN A 460 -4.66 -1.89 5.82
N PRO A 461 -5.72 -1.59 6.59
CA PRO A 461 -6.13 -2.43 7.70
C PRO A 461 -6.68 -3.76 7.16
N ILE A 462 -6.18 -4.88 7.67
CA ILE A 462 -6.54 -6.22 7.17
C ILE A 462 -7.48 -6.99 8.09
N THR A 463 -7.78 -6.44 9.27
CA THR A 463 -8.75 -7.04 10.19
C THR A 463 -9.83 -6.05 10.65
N LEU A 464 -11.05 -6.56 10.73
CA LEU A 464 -12.19 -5.90 11.38
C LEU A 464 -12.16 -6.04 12.91
N LEU A 465 -11.43 -7.04 13.42
CA LEU A 465 -11.37 -7.42 14.83
C LEU A 465 -9.93 -7.38 15.32
N GLY A 466 -9.63 -6.51 16.28
CA GLY A 466 -8.24 -6.21 16.65
C GLY A 466 -7.66 -5.04 15.84
N ARG A 467 -6.35 -4.98 15.69
CA ARG A 467 -5.65 -3.93 14.93
C ARG A 467 -4.51 -4.57 14.17
N GLU A 468 -4.61 -4.58 12.85
CA GLU A 468 -3.58 -5.20 12.02
C GLU A 468 -3.52 -4.55 10.64
N HIS A 469 -2.29 -4.45 10.13
CA HIS A 469 -1.98 -3.77 8.88
C HIS A 469 -1.21 -4.72 7.96
N TYR A 470 -1.45 -4.59 6.66
CA TYR A 470 -0.78 -5.43 5.66
C TYR A 470 0.75 -5.28 5.65
N ASP A 471 1.26 -4.08 5.92
CA ASP A 471 2.70 -3.74 5.99
C ASP A 471 3.28 -3.91 7.40
N ASP A 472 2.55 -4.58 8.31
CA ASP A 472 3.08 -4.86 9.64
C ASP A 472 4.29 -5.81 9.53
N PRO A 473 5.48 -5.39 9.98
CA PRO A 473 6.69 -6.18 9.78
C PRO A 473 6.72 -7.48 10.58
N GLN A 474 5.83 -7.64 11.56
CA GLN A 474 5.73 -8.83 12.40
C GLN A 474 4.56 -9.74 11.98
N LEU A 475 3.83 -9.41 10.90
CA LEU A 475 2.64 -10.15 10.47
C LEU A 475 2.92 -11.64 10.23
N LEU A 476 4.07 -11.96 9.62
CA LEU A 476 4.46 -13.35 9.35
C LEU A 476 4.67 -14.13 10.65
N ASP A 477 5.47 -13.61 11.59
CA ASP A 477 5.72 -14.29 12.87
C ASP A 477 4.46 -14.32 13.77
N ARG A 478 3.60 -13.30 13.68
CA ARG A 478 2.31 -13.34 14.39
C ARG A 478 1.43 -14.48 13.90
N THR A 479 1.45 -14.74 12.60
CA THR A 479 0.60 -15.73 11.96
C THR A 479 1.21 -17.13 12.02
N PHE A 480 2.52 -17.26 11.79
CA PHE A 480 3.22 -18.53 11.56
C PHE A 480 4.49 -18.70 12.42
N GLY A 481 4.71 -17.88 13.45
CA GLY A 481 5.85 -18.05 14.35
C GLY A 481 5.71 -19.30 15.22
N GLY A 482 6.83 -19.98 15.48
CA GLY A 482 6.91 -21.05 16.49
C GLY A 482 6.78 -20.51 17.92
N GLU A 483 6.46 -21.38 18.88
CA GLU A 483 6.55 -21.08 20.32
C GLU A 483 7.99 -20.87 20.79
#